data_AF-A0A7M2QVG7-F1
#
_entry.id   AF-A0A7M2QVG7-F1
#
_cell.length_a   1.000
_cell.length_b   1.000
_cell.length_c   1.000
_cell.angle_alpha   90.00
_cell.angle_beta   90.00
_cell.angle_gamma   90.00
#
_symmetry.space_group_name_H-M   'P 1'
#
loop_
_entity.id
_entity.type
_entity.pdbx_description
1 polymer ?
#
loop_
_entity_poly.entity_id
_entity_poly.type
_entity_poly.pdbx_seq_one_letter_code
_entity_poly.pdbx_strand_id
1 'polypeptide(L)'
;MKNKLTAMLFMLTFLLIACNTDINTKEHASEIYCVALDAIMETDKSLNDGMKYIAIDMSNFDAVNEKQKKSILDYFEDKYKVKVMDATFDDLKEKGYYNENTLDGVLLTVQKVNFNVKNNIFFNGSKYRSAKGAIGVESTVHYKGGTWRIKKLKESWVS
;
A
#
# COMPACT_ATOMS: atom_id res chain seq x y z
N MET A 1 -10.14 -34.44 -46.69
CA MET A 1 -9.29 -33.91 -45.59
C MET A 1 -9.09 -32.38 -45.62
N LYS A 2 -10.02 -31.57 -46.16
CA LYS A 2 -9.79 -30.13 -46.37
C LYS A 2 -10.43 -29.19 -45.32
N ASN A 3 -11.12 -29.72 -44.32
CA ASN A 3 -11.97 -28.90 -43.43
C ASN A 3 -11.48 -28.85 -41.97
N LYS A 4 -10.35 -29.49 -41.64
CA LYS A 4 -9.78 -29.48 -40.28
C LYS A 4 -8.72 -28.40 -40.05
N LEU A 5 -8.19 -27.78 -41.12
CA LEU A 5 -7.15 -26.75 -41.00
C LEU A 5 -7.72 -25.37 -40.60
N THR A 6 -8.96 -25.07 -40.98
CA THR A 6 -9.60 -23.76 -40.73
C THR A 6 -10.10 -23.60 -39.30
N ALA A 7 -10.46 -24.68 -38.60
CA ALA A 7 -10.88 -24.62 -37.20
C ALA A 7 -9.72 -24.35 -36.22
N MET A 8 -8.49 -24.76 -36.58
CA MET A 8 -7.31 -24.55 -35.74
C MET A 8 -6.77 -23.12 -35.83
N LEU A 9 -7.09 -22.39 -36.89
CA LEU A 9 -6.67 -21.00 -37.10
C LEU A 9 -7.56 -19.98 -36.35
N PHE A 10 -8.82 -20.32 -36.07
CA PHE A 10 -9.77 -19.44 -35.37
C PHE A 10 -9.65 -19.52 -33.83
N MET A 11 -9.03 -20.58 -33.30
CA MET A 11 -8.80 -20.73 -31.86
C MET A 11 -7.54 -19.98 -31.38
N LEU A 12 -6.65 -19.63 -32.31
CA LEU A 12 -5.40 -18.91 -32.01
C LEU A 12 -5.58 -17.38 -31.94
N THR A 13 -6.67 -16.84 -32.48
CA THR A 13 -6.92 -15.38 -32.54
C THR A 13 -7.61 -14.82 -31.28
N PHE A 14 -8.08 -15.66 -30.36
CA PHE A 14 -8.70 -15.22 -29.10
C PHE A 14 -7.71 -14.90 -27.97
N LEU A 15 -6.40 -15.10 -28.17
CA LEU A 15 -5.39 -14.93 -27.10
C LEU A 15 -4.77 -13.52 -27.01
N LEU A 16 -5.17 -12.56 -27.83
CA LEU A 16 -4.49 -11.25 -27.90
C LEU A 16 -5.41 -10.04 -27.69
N ILE A 17 -6.43 -10.15 -26.84
CA ILE A 17 -7.03 -8.95 -26.23
C ILE A 17 -6.21 -8.62 -24.96
N ALA A 18 -4.92 -8.34 -25.14
CA ALA A 18 -4.18 -7.57 -24.15
C ALA A 18 -4.65 -6.12 -24.30
N CYS A 19 -5.80 -5.80 -23.70
CA CYS A 19 -6.24 -4.42 -23.56
C CYS A 19 -5.13 -3.63 -22.87
N ASN A 20 -4.38 -2.84 -23.62
CA ASN A 20 -3.58 -1.74 -23.09
C ASN A 20 -4.55 -0.64 -22.64
N THR A 21 -5.35 -0.90 -21.61
CA THR A 21 -6.15 0.13 -20.96
C THR A 21 -5.20 0.96 -20.12
N ASP A 22 -5.12 2.25 -20.42
CA ASP A 22 -4.55 3.22 -19.49
C ASP A 22 -5.44 3.23 -18.24
N ILE A 23 -4.91 2.70 -17.14
CA ILE A 23 -5.66 2.56 -15.90
C ILE A 23 -5.68 3.91 -15.22
N ASN A 24 -6.88 4.35 -14.83
CA ASN A 24 -7.03 5.56 -14.06
C ASN A 24 -6.53 5.32 -12.62
N THR A 25 -5.26 5.63 -12.36
CA THR A 25 -4.62 5.38 -11.06
C THR A 25 -5.30 6.12 -9.91
N LYS A 26 -6.02 7.22 -10.16
CA LYS A 26 -6.80 7.93 -9.13
C LYS A 26 -8.02 7.14 -8.66
N GLU A 27 -8.70 6.43 -9.55
CA GLU A 27 -9.84 5.58 -9.18
C GLU A 27 -9.41 4.42 -8.28
N HIS A 28 -8.19 3.92 -8.49
CA HIS A 28 -7.59 2.84 -7.72
C HIS A 28 -6.70 3.31 -6.57
N ALA A 29 -6.68 4.61 -6.25
CA ALA A 29 -5.69 5.15 -5.32
C ALA A 29 -5.72 4.46 -3.95
N SER A 30 -6.91 4.16 -3.38
CA SER A 30 -7.01 3.40 -2.13
C SER A 30 -6.36 2.02 -2.21
N GLU A 31 -6.57 1.27 -3.28
CA GLU A 31 -5.96 -0.06 -3.48
C GLU A 31 -4.44 0.04 -3.57
N ILE A 32 -3.94 1.04 -4.30
CA ILE A 32 -2.50 1.29 -4.47
C ILE A 32 -1.86 1.62 -3.11
N TYR A 33 -2.48 2.50 -2.32
CA TYR A 33 -2.01 2.83 -0.97
C TYR A 33 -2.05 1.61 -0.05
N CYS A 34 -3.12 0.81 -0.07
CA CYS A 34 -3.20 -0.41 0.71
C CYS A 34 -2.03 -1.35 0.39
N VAL A 35 -1.74 -1.59 -0.89
CA VAL A 35 -0.62 -2.45 -1.29
C VAL A 35 0.73 -1.91 -0.79
N ALA A 36 0.95 -0.60 -0.92
CA ALA A 36 2.20 0.02 -0.47
C ALA A 36 2.36 -0.02 1.06
N LEU A 37 1.35 0.44 1.80
CA LEU A 37 1.34 0.48 3.26
C LEU A 37 1.41 -0.92 3.87
N ASP A 38 0.75 -1.90 3.25
CA ASP A 38 0.75 -3.27 3.72
C ASP A 38 2.13 -3.91 3.56
N ALA A 39 2.82 -3.63 2.45
CA ALA A 39 4.20 -4.03 2.27
C ALA A 39 5.14 -3.40 3.32
N ILE A 40 4.91 -2.13 3.70
CA ILE A 40 5.64 -1.47 4.78
C ILE A 40 5.36 -2.15 6.12
N MET A 41 4.09 -2.46 6.38
CA MET A 41 3.65 -3.11 7.62
C MET A 41 4.26 -4.50 7.79
N GLU A 42 4.35 -5.27 6.70
CA GLU A 42 4.97 -6.59 6.66
C GLU A 42 6.50 -6.56 6.71
N THR A 43 7.13 -5.40 6.43
CA THR A 43 8.58 -5.22 6.56
C THR A 43 8.96 -5.09 8.03
N ASP A 44 9.90 -5.91 8.52
CA ASP A 44 10.24 -6.05 9.93
C ASP A 44 9.01 -6.27 10.84
N LYS A 45 8.51 -7.50 10.87
CA LYS A 45 7.32 -7.87 11.63
C LYS A 45 7.47 -7.71 13.14
N SER A 46 8.71 -7.71 13.66
CA SER A 46 8.95 -7.59 15.10
C SER A 46 8.45 -6.25 15.66
N LEU A 47 8.47 -5.19 14.83
CA LEU A 47 7.92 -3.88 15.19
C LEU A 47 6.40 -3.88 15.38
N ASN A 48 5.70 -4.95 14.94
CA ASN A 48 4.26 -5.10 15.07
C ASN A 48 3.88 -5.83 16.37
N ASP A 49 4.85 -6.40 17.09
CA ASP A 49 4.59 -7.29 18.22
C ASP A 49 3.85 -6.55 19.34
N GLY A 50 2.70 -7.10 19.72
CA GLY A 50 1.82 -6.52 20.74
C GLY A 50 1.24 -5.15 20.37
N MET A 51 1.17 -4.81 19.08
CA MET A 51 0.51 -3.56 18.68
C MET A 51 -0.97 -3.56 19.09
N LYS A 52 -1.42 -2.45 19.69
CA LYS A 52 -2.82 -2.26 20.08
C LYS A 52 -3.64 -1.54 19.01
N TYR A 53 -2.97 -0.82 18.11
CA TYR A 53 -3.57 -0.07 17.02
C TYR A 53 -2.59 0.14 15.87
N ILE A 54 -3.13 0.53 14.71
CA ILE A 54 -2.38 1.05 13.57
C ILE A 54 -2.83 2.49 13.34
N ALA A 55 -1.91 3.44 13.38
CA ALA A 55 -2.15 4.80 12.90
C ALA A 55 -1.60 4.92 11.49
N ILE A 56 -2.34 5.55 10.59
CA ILE A 56 -1.87 5.87 9.25
C ILE A 56 -1.93 7.38 9.12
N ASP A 57 -0.79 8.01 8.91
CA ASP A 57 -0.73 9.45 8.64
C ASP A 57 -1.14 9.69 7.19
N MET A 58 -2.40 10.11 6.98
CA MET A 58 -2.95 10.42 5.67
C MET A 58 -2.91 11.91 5.33
N SER A 59 -2.13 12.72 6.07
CA SER A 59 -2.04 14.17 5.84
C SER A 59 -1.55 14.53 4.44
N ASN A 60 -0.70 13.70 3.84
CA ASN A 60 -0.10 13.91 2.51
C ASN A 60 -0.74 13.06 1.40
N PHE A 61 -1.95 12.53 1.63
CA PHE A 61 -2.61 11.59 0.73
C PHE A 61 -3.48 12.34 -0.32
N ASP A 62 -2.87 13.25 -1.08
CA ASP A 62 -3.57 14.15 -2.03
C ASP A 62 -4.33 13.43 -3.15
N ALA A 63 -3.98 12.18 -3.42
CA ALA A 63 -4.56 11.36 -4.48
C ALA A 63 -5.81 10.56 -4.05
N VAL A 64 -6.21 10.61 -2.78
CA VAL A 64 -7.41 9.92 -2.27
C VAL A 64 -8.42 10.89 -1.67
N ASN A 65 -9.70 10.64 -1.94
CA ASN A 65 -10.79 11.33 -1.26
C ASN A 65 -11.17 10.64 0.07
N GLU A 66 -12.08 11.25 0.84
CA GLU A 66 -12.50 10.74 2.15
C GLU A 66 -13.08 9.32 2.12
N LYS A 67 -13.83 8.96 1.06
CA LYS A 67 -14.33 7.58 0.89
C LYS A 67 -13.17 6.60 0.70
N GLN A 68 -12.17 6.99 -0.07
CA GLN A 68 -10.97 6.18 -0.30
C GLN A 68 -10.10 6.08 0.96
N LYS A 69 -9.95 7.15 1.74
CA LYS A 69 -9.29 7.12 3.05
C LYS A 69 -9.98 6.13 3.99
N LYS A 70 -11.31 6.19 4.11
CA LYS A 70 -12.07 5.22 4.89
C LYS A 70 -11.84 3.79 4.42
N SER A 71 -11.84 3.56 3.10
CA SER A 71 -11.57 2.24 2.53
C SER A 71 -10.19 1.69 2.91
N ILE A 72 -9.17 2.56 2.97
CA ILE A 72 -7.83 2.18 3.46
C ILE A 72 -7.89 1.79 4.93
N LEU A 73 -8.52 2.60 5.80
CA LEU A 73 -8.65 2.29 7.22
C LEU A 73 -9.38 0.95 7.44
N ASP A 74 -10.51 0.75 6.77
CA ASP A 74 -11.32 -0.47 6.85
C ASP A 74 -10.51 -1.71 6.41
N TYR A 75 -9.69 -1.59 5.36
CA TYR A 75 -8.81 -2.67 4.90
C TYR A 75 -7.81 -3.09 5.98
N PHE A 76 -7.15 -2.14 6.64
CA PHE A 76 -6.18 -2.46 7.69
C PHE A 76 -6.85 -3.01 8.95
N GLU A 77 -8.03 -2.49 9.31
CA GLU A 77 -8.78 -2.97 10.47
C GLU A 77 -9.25 -4.41 10.24
N ASP A 78 -9.76 -4.72 9.05
CA ASP A 78 -10.15 -6.07 8.69
C ASP A 78 -8.94 -7.02 8.61
N LYS A 79 -7.82 -6.58 8.05
CA LYS A 79 -6.64 -7.45 7.89
C LYS A 79 -5.94 -7.75 9.22
N TYR A 80 -5.70 -6.72 10.04
CA TYR A 80 -4.87 -6.82 11.24
C TYR A 80 -5.66 -7.00 12.54
N LYS A 81 -6.99 -6.87 12.50
CA LYS A 81 -7.89 -7.07 13.64
C LYS A 81 -7.54 -6.23 14.87
N VAL A 82 -7.01 -5.03 14.63
CA VAL A 82 -6.74 -4.00 15.64
C VAL A 82 -7.38 -2.70 15.20
N LYS A 83 -7.61 -1.79 16.14
CA LYS A 83 -8.13 -0.45 15.84
C LYS A 83 -7.22 0.25 14.84
N VAL A 84 -7.81 0.88 13.82
CA VAL A 84 -7.08 1.69 12.83
C VAL A 84 -7.59 3.12 12.85
N MET A 85 -6.70 4.10 12.73
CA MET A 85 -7.08 5.52 12.73
C MET A 85 -6.20 6.35 11.79
N ASP A 86 -6.78 7.40 11.23
CA ASP A 86 -6.04 8.50 10.59
C ASP A 86 -5.52 9.43 11.69
N ALA A 87 -4.20 9.48 11.85
CA ALA A 87 -3.55 10.29 12.88
C ALA A 87 -2.09 10.57 12.51
N THR A 88 -1.67 11.81 12.71
CA THR A 88 -0.25 12.18 12.67
C THR A 88 0.47 11.74 13.94
N PHE A 89 1.80 11.78 13.94
CA PHE A 89 2.57 11.50 15.16
C PHE A 89 2.26 12.49 16.29
N ASP A 90 2.01 13.76 15.97
CA ASP A 90 1.69 14.77 16.96
C ASP A 90 0.28 14.55 17.55
N ASP A 91 -0.71 14.16 16.72
CA ASP A 91 -2.01 13.72 17.23
C ASP A 91 -1.90 12.56 18.23
N LEU A 92 -1.00 11.60 17.95
CA LEU A 92 -0.77 10.45 18.84
C LEU A 92 -0.16 10.88 20.18
N LYS A 93 0.76 11.85 20.18
CA LYS A 93 1.31 12.41 21.43
C LYS A 93 0.24 13.12 22.24
N GLU A 94 -0.52 14.00 21.60
CA GLU A 94 -1.57 14.79 22.26
C GLU A 94 -2.65 13.90 22.88
N LYS A 95 -3.00 12.80 22.20
CA LYS A 95 -3.97 11.81 22.69
C LYS A 95 -3.39 10.81 23.70
N GLY A 96 -2.11 10.94 24.07
CA GLY A 96 -1.45 10.11 25.07
C GLY A 96 -1.09 8.69 24.61
N TYR A 97 -1.01 8.45 23.30
CA TYR A 97 -0.59 7.15 22.75
C TYR A 97 0.95 6.97 22.70
N TYR A 98 1.71 8.05 22.91
CA TYR A 98 3.17 8.03 22.95
C TYR A 98 3.67 8.18 24.38
N ASN A 99 4.37 7.17 24.86
CA ASN A 99 4.86 7.02 26.23
C ASN A 99 6.29 6.48 26.19
N GLU A 100 7.21 6.98 27.03
CA GLU A 100 8.55 6.40 27.20
C GLU A 100 9.28 6.15 25.86
N ASN A 101 9.12 7.07 24.92
CA ASN A 101 9.66 7.00 23.57
C ASN A 101 9.13 5.85 22.68
N THR A 102 7.93 5.35 22.97
CA THR A 102 7.30 4.21 22.30
C THR A 102 5.81 4.46 22.08
N LEU A 103 5.28 3.92 20.99
CA LEU A 103 3.84 3.79 20.74
C LEU A 103 3.36 2.42 21.20
N ASP A 104 2.19 2.39 21.83
CA ASP A 104 1.44 1.15 22.08
C ASP A 104 0.90 0.51 20.80
N GLY A 105 0.92 1.24 19.68
CA GLY A 105 0.63 0.77 18.32
C GLY A 105 1.79 0.98 17.37
N VAL A 106 1.49 1.05 16.08
CA VAL A 106 2.46 1.45 15.04
C VAL A 106 1.92 2.64 14.27
N LEU A 107 2.82 3.49 13.78
CA LEU A 107 2.50 4.59 12.88
C LEU A 107 3.07 4.28 11.49
N LEU A 108 2.21 4.27 10.48
CA LEU A 108 2.57 4.21 9.08
C LEU A 108 2.51 5.61 8.47
N THR A 109 3.53 5.96 7.69
CA THR A 109 3.60 7.27 7.02
C THR A 109 4.05 7.09 5.57
N VAL A 110 3.53 7.90 4.66
CA VAL A 110 4.07 8.04 3.29
C VAL A 110 4.68 9.43 3.16
N GLN A 111 6.01 9.49 3.04
CA GLN A 111 6.74 10.74 2.86
C GLN A 111 6.70 11.21 1.40
N LYS A 112 6.66 10.27 0.44
CA LYS A 112 6.65 10.60 -0.98
C LYS A 112 5.88 9.56 -1.78
N VAL A 113 5.08 10.05 -2.72
CA VAL A 113 4.41 9.24 -3.74
C VAL A 113 4.61 9.85 -5.12
N ASN A 114 4.83 9.01 -6.14
CA ASN A 114 4.94 9.47 -7.52
C ASN A 114 3.98 8.70 -8.43
N PHE A 115 2.86 9.34 -8.76
CA PHE A 115 1.84 8.81 -9.69
C PHE A 115 2.17 9.04 -11.18
N ASN A 116 3.25 9.75 -11.52
CA ASN A 116 3.54 10.19 -12.89
C ASN A 116 4.21 9.11 -13.76
N VAL A 117 4.36 7.89 -13.26
CA VAL A 117 4.99 6.79 -13.99
C VAL A 117 3.93 5.76 -14.37
N LYS A 118 3.74 5.56 -15.68
CA LYS A 118 2.72 4.67 -16.25
C LYS A 118 2.75 3.29 -15.58
N ASN A 119 1.65 2.94 -14.91
CA ASN A 119 1.42 1.67 -14.22
C ASN A 119 2.51 1.25 -13.20
N ASN A 120 3.37 2.17 -12.73
CA ASN A 120 4.41 1.88 -11.75
C ASN A 120 4.50 3.03 -10.74
N ILE A 121 3.76 2.95 -9.65
CA ILE A 121 3.71 4.01 -8.64
C ILE A 121 4.82 3.80 -7.62
N PHE A 122 5.66 4.82 -7.42
CA PHE A 122 6.73 4.78 -6.43
C PHE A 122 6.26 5.37 -5.10
N PHE A 123 6.62 4.72 -4.00
CA PHE A 123 6.39 5.18 -2.63
C PHE A 123 7.70 5.20 -1.85
N ASN A 124 7.88 6.23 -1.04
CA ASN A 124 8.76 6.25 0.10
C ASN A 124 7.88 6.41 1.34
N GLY A 125 7.92 5.40 2.21
CA GLY A 125 7.12 5.32 3.41
C GLY A 125 7.93 4.82 4.60
N SER A 126 7.33 4.82 5.77
CA SER A 126 7.96 4.30 6.99
C SER A 126 6.95 3.64 7.93
N LYS A 127 7.48 2.77 8.80
CA LYS A 127 6.80 2.28 9.99
C LYS A 127 7.57 2.70 11.22
N TYR A 128 6.88 3.30 12.18
CA TYR A 128 7.43 3.75 13.45
C TYR A 128 6.70 3.08 14.62
N ARG A 129 7.46 2.52 15.55
CA ARG A 129 7.00 1.93 16.81
C ARG A 129 7.62 2.65 17.99
N SER A 130 8.91 2.95 17.93
CA SER A 130 9.65 3.61 19.02
C SER A 130 10.86 4.36 18.49
N ALA A 131 11.53 5.11 19.37
CA ALA A 131 12.74 5.86 19.02
C ALA A 131 13.91 5.00 18.49
N LYS A 132 13.91 3.68 18.73
CA LYS A 132 14.87 2.70 18.20
C LYS A 132 14.18 1.56 17.44
N GLY A 133 12.98 1.85 16.95
CA GLY A 133 12.09 0.89 16.33
C GLY A 133 11.38 1.57 15.18
N ALA A 134 12.15 1.95 14.17
CA ALA A 134 11.64 2.60 12.99
C ALA A 134 12.35 2.10 11.74
N ILE A 135 11.57 1.94 10.66
CA ILE A 135 12.08 1.46 9.38
C ILE A 135 11.50 2.29 8.25
N GLY A 136 12.40 2.76 7.37
CA GLY A 136 12.07 3.38 6.10
C GLY A 136 12.06 2.36 4.98
N VAL A 137 11.10 2.48 4.07
CA VAL A 137 10.89 1.53 2.99
C VAL A 137 10.56 2.27 1.69
N GLU A 138 11.26 1.88 0.63
CA GLU A 138 10.95 2.28 -0.74
C GLU A 138 10.21 1.13 -1.45
N SER A 139 9.08 1.45 -2.08
CA SER A 139 8.31 0.46 -2.82
C SER A 139 7.91 0.96 -4.20
N THR A 140 7.74 0.02 -5.13
CA THR A 140 7.14 0.28 -6.44
C THR A 140 5.94 -0.64 -6.59
N VAL A 141 4.74 -0.06 -6.68
CA VAL A 141 3.50 -0.78 -6.95
C VAL A 141 3.24 -0.76 -8.45
N HIS A 142 2.94 -1.90 -9.06
CA HIS A 142 2.53 -1.96 -10.46
C HIS A 142 1.16 -2.60 -10.64
N TYR A 143 0.52 -2.30 -11.76
CA TYR A 143 -0.65 -3.05 -12.20
C TYR A 143 -0.24 -4.19 -13.11
N LYS A 144 -0.58 -5.43 -12.74
CA LYS A 144 -0.30 -6.62 -13.54
C LYS A 144 -1.38 -7.66 -13.34
N GLY A 145 -1.92 -8.16 -14.44
CA GLY A 145 -2.92 -9.24 -14.42
C GLY A 145 -4.20 -8.88 -13.70
N GLY A 146 -4.70 -7.65 -13.85
CA GLY A 146 -5.96 -7.21 -13.26
C GLY A 146 -5.88 -6.63 -11.84
N THR A 147 -4.70 -6.64 -11.22
CA THR A 147 -4.52 -6.29 -9.80
C THR A 147 -3.27 -5.45 -9.56
N TRP A 148 -3.29 -4.58 -8.56
CA TRP A 148 -2.10 -3.86 -8.08
C TRP A 148 -1.24 -4.74 -7.17
N ARG A 149 0.09 -4.72 -7.37
CA ARG A 149 1.05 -5.58 -6.64
C ARG A 149 2.39 -4.89 -6.44
N ILE A 150 3.14 -5.32 -5.43
CA ILE A 150 4.53 -4.91 -5.23
C ILE A 150 5.40 -5.46 -6.37
N LYS A 151 6.08 -4.57 -7.08
CA LYS A 151 7.13 -4.86 -8.05
C LYS A 151 8.51 -4.97 -7.39
N LYS A 152 8.79 -4.01 -6.50
CA LYS A 152 10.06 -3.81 -5.83
C LYS A 152 9.78 -3.30 -4.43
N LEU A 153 10.54 -3.79 -3.48
CA LEU A 153 10.52 -3.39 -2.09
C LEU A 153 11.97 -3.34 -1.62
N LYS A 154 12.36 -2.27 -0.95
CA LYS A 154 13.71 -2.08 -0.45
C LYS A 154 13.67 -1.32 0.87
N GLU A 155 14.34 -1.83 1.87
CA GLU A 155 14.62 -1.11 3.11
C GLU A 155 15.57 0.06 2.80
N SER A 156 15.19 1.27 3.21
CA SER A 156 15.97 2.48 2.94
C SER A 156 16.84 2.87 4.13
N TRP A 157 16.32 2.76 5.34
CA TRP A 157 17.02 3.00 6.59
C TRP A 157 16.34 2.26 7.74
N VAL A 158 17.09 1.99 8.81
CA VAL A 158 16.62 1.38 10.07
C VAL A 158 17.22 2.20 11.21
N SER A 159 16.43 2.43 12.27
CA SER A 159 16.85 3.15 13.48
C SER A 159 16.60 2.34 14.74
#